data_AF-A0A8I0HP02-F1
#
_entry.id   AF-A0A8I0HP02-F1
#
_cell.length_a   1.000
_cell.length_b   1.000
_cell.length_c   1.000
_cell.angle_alpha   90.00
_cell.angle_beta   90.00
_cell.angle_gamma   90.00
#
_symmetry.space_group_name_H-M   'P 1'
#
loop_
_entity.id
_entity.type
_entity.pdbx_description
1 polymer ?
#
loop_
_entity_poly.entity_id
_entity_poly.type
_entity_poly.pdbx_seq_one_letter_code
_entity_poly.pdbx_strand_id
1 'polypeptide(L)'
;METLVLLIAAVILAAGIALWTVDSRSKKTRDDAPTPPASPTPQESEPSPEEDPTPEVPEPEPVPDKAGVHYDDDSRDLDVEVEAGLAAVPEVTEDELEISDPEPEPEPEPEPEPEPVPVREEERSGVEKQSFLQSLPGGQRRERKQWASRHGFDFIREDAFLTDEWSRGAASTGAVARDVASGMAEGYETHLVDLAGVPVMAMRRGRTSEVVIDARRSTLITDPERNESDDLVEVDSFAGFTLLSNMATVAQRFVDERVRVAFEAMPEAVSAVWFESDWVLAETVRGSTAEDWENMLRPLALLTDASFTLPPRSEDQAVNLALIEPTRTKPPAPDAPAPEPAADEVDLAQPLVIRPEEPLQMPVRGVQESRGVVEPRALGGDNVDSIADGHPNGHPTPDPQQYNGTRVLRDLSGGSSIFGDTDRDQDRDA
;
A
#
# COMPACT_ATOMS: atom_id res chain seq x y z
N MET A 1 34.19 41.77 -32.89
CA MET A 1 33.11 40.75 -32.80
C MET A 1 33.49 39.48 -33.55
N GLU A 2 34.04 39.56 -34.77
CA GLU A 2 34.43 38.38 -35.57
C GLU A 2 35.52 37.51 -34.93
N THR A 3 36.51 38.10 -34.25
CA THR A 3 37.59 37.37 -33.57
C THR A 3 37.12 36.56 -32.35
N LEU A 4 36.08 37.04 -31.66
CA LEU A 4 35.52 36.37 -30.48
C LEU A 4 34.66 35.16 -30.90
N VAL A 5 33.95 35.27 -32.02
CA VAL A 5 33.19 34.16 -32.61
C VAL A 5 34.12 33.03 -33.07
N LEU A 6 35.27 33.37 -33.67
CA LEU A 6 36.27 32.37 -34.08
C LEU A 6 36.92 31.65 -32.90
N LEU A 7 37.14 32.33 -31.77
CA LEU A 7 37.65 31.70 -30.55
C LEU A 7 36.64 30.73 -29.94
N ILE A 8 35.36 31.12 -29.87
CA ILE A 8 34.30 30.23 -29.37
C ILE A 8 34.14 29.00 -30.27
N ALA A 9 34.17 29.18 -31.59
CA ALA A 9 34.12 28.07 -32.54
C ALA A 9 35.31 27.10 -32.38
N ALA A 10 36.52 27.62 -32.12
CA ALA A 10 37.70 26.79 -31.86
C ALA A 10 37.58 25.98 -30.56
N VAL A 11 37.01 26.56 -29.50
CA VAL A 11 36.77 25.86 -28.23
C VAL A 11 35.73 24.74 -28.39
N ILE A 12 34.64 25.01 -29.12
CA ILE A 12 33.61 23.99 -29.40
C ILE A 12 34.19 22.84 -30.21
N LEU A 13 35.04 23.14 -31.22
CA LEU A 13 35.69 22.12 -32.04
C LEU A 13 36.68 21.28 -31.22
N ALA A 14 37.44 21.90 -30.32
CA ALA A 14 38.34 21.18 -29.41
C ALA A 14 37.58 20.27 -28.44
N ALA A 15 36.46 20.74 -27.89
CA ALA A 15 35.58 19.95 -27.02
C ALA A 15 34.96 18.75 -27.77
N GLY A 16 34.53 18.96 -29.03
CA GLY A 16 34.02 17.89 -29.89
C GLY A 16 35.06 16.81 -30.18
N ILE A 17 36.32 17.20 -30.46
CA ILE A 17 37.41 16.23 -30.66
C ILE A 17 37.70 15.47 -29.36
N ALA A 18 37.73 16.14 -28.20
CA ALA A 18 37.94 15.48 -26.91
C ALA A 18 36.87 14.42 -26.63
N LEU A 19 35.59 14.77 -26.79
CA LEU A 19 34.46 13.84 -26.65
C LEU A 19 34.56 12.64 -27.61
N TRP A 20 34.93 12.88 -28.87
CA TRP A 20 35.09 11.81 -29.85
C TRP A 20 36.25 10.85 -29.50
N THR A 21 37.35 11.37 -28.94
CA THR A 21 38.48 10.53 -28.49
C THR A 21 38.16 9.70 -27.23
N VAL A 22 37.27 10.19 -26.36
CA VAL A 22 36.80 9.44 -25.19
C VAL A 22 35.82 8.34 -25.62
N ASP A 23 34.85 8.65 -26.49
CA ASP A 23 33.87 7.66 -26.98
C ASP A 23 34.53 6.52 -27.78
N SER A 24 35.51 6.85 -28.62
CA SER A 24 36.28 5.83 -29.37
C SER A 24 37.12 4.92 -28.47
N ARG A 25 37.59 5.40 -27.31
CA ARG A 25 38.28 4.56 -26.31
C ARG A 25 37.32 3.63 -25.56
N SER A 26 36.11 4.11 -25.23
CA SER A 26 35.06 3.28 -24.60
C SER A 26 34.53 2.19 -25.52
N LYS A 27 34.45 2.45 -26.84
CA LYS A 27 34.06 1.41 -27.81
C LYS A 27 35.13 0.32 -27.95
N LYS A 28 36.42 0.70 -27.97
CA LYS A 28 37.52 -0.26 -28.07
C LYS A 28 37.64 -1.18 -26.84
N THR A 29 37.19 -0.74 -25.67
CA THR A 29 37.13 -1.56 -24.44
C THR A 29 35.90 -2.47 -24.38
N ARG A 30 34.83 -2.16 -25.12
CA ARG A 30 33.65 -3.03 -25.26
C ARG A 30 33.86 -4.18 -26.24
N ASP A 31 34.65 -3.97 -27.29
CA ASP A 31 34.95 -5.01 -28.30
C ASP A 31 36.03 -6.02 -27.84
N ASP A 32 36.75 -5.76 -26.75
CA ASP A 32 37.81 -6.63 -26.20
C ASP A 32 37.36 -7.49 -25.00
N ALA A 33 36.05 -7.54 -24.71
CA ALA A 33 35.52 -8.42 -23.67
C ALA A 33 35.40 -9.87 -24.18
N PRO A 34 36.01 -10.87 -23.50
CA PRO A 34 35.95 -12.26 -23.95
C PRO A 34 34.55 -12.86 -23.71
N THR A 35 34.03 -13.52 -24.75
CA THR A 35 32.79 -14.31 -24.74
C THR A 35 32.83 -15.41 -23.67
N PRO A 36 31.79 -15.60 -22.85
CA PRO A 36 31.73 -16.71 -21.89
C PRO A 36 31.56 -18.07 -22.60
N PRO A 37 32.20 -19.15 -22.13
CA PRO A 37 32.07 -20.46 -22.76
C PRO A 37 30.71 -21.10 -22.47
N ALA A 38 30.20 -21.81 -23.48
CA ALA A 38 28.96 -22.55 -23.47
C ALA A 38 28.96 -23.71 -22.47
N SER A 39 27.82 -23.91 -21.79
CA SER A 39 27.53 -25.06 -20.92
C SER A 39 27.56 -26.38 -21.71
N PRO A 40 28.17 -27.46 -21.18
CA PRO A 40 28.06 -28.77 -21.81
C PRO A 40 26.78 -29.50 -21.38
N THR A 41 26.14 -30.09 -22.38
CA THR A 41 25.01 -31.03 -22.32
C THR A 41 25.32 -32.26 -21.44
N PRO A 42 24.39 -32.76 -20.62
CA PRO A 42 24.60 -34.00 -19.86
C PRO A 42 24.56 -35.24 -20.77
N GLN A 43 25.56 -36.11 -20.66
CA GLN A 43 25.54 -37.46 -21.23
C GLN A 43 24.77 -38.43 -20.34
N GLU A 44 23.88 -39.16 -21.00
CA GLU A 44 23.13 -40.33 -20.53
C GLU A 44 24.08 -41.46 -20.09
N SER A 45 23.83 -42.04 -18.92
CA SER A 45 24.53 -43.23 -18.42
C SER A 45 23.49 -44.23 -17.91
N GLU A 46 23.44 -45.41 -18.53
CA GLU A 46 22.62 -46.56 -18.13
C GLU A 46 23.11 -47.25 -16.83
N PRO A 47 22.26 -48.09 -16.17
CA PRO A 47 22.37 -48.39 -14.74
C PRO A 47 22.97 -49.76 -14.40
N SER A 48 23.46 -49.91 -13.17
CA SER A 48 23.71 -51.21 -12.50
C SER A 48 23.85 -51.03 -10.97
N PRO A 49 23.63 -52.10 -10.18
CA PRO A 49 22.42 -52.21 -9.36
C PRO A 49 22.63 -52.00 -7.85
N GLU A 50 21.49 -51.89 -7.17
CA GLU A 50 21.30 -51.81 -5.72
C GLU A 50 22.10 -52.84 -4.92
N GLU A 51 22.82 -52.37 -3.90
CA GLU A 51 23.10 -53.12 -2.68
C GLU A 51 22.74 -52.25 -1.48
N ASP A 52 21.82 -52.78 -0.67
CA ASP A 52 21.36 -52.25 0.61
C ASP A 52 22.49 -52.35 1.65
N PRO A 53 22.64 -51.39 2.57
CA PRO A 53 22.73 -51.83 3.96
C PRO A 53 22.03 -50.93 4.99
N THR A 54 21.26 -51.61 5.86
CA THR A 54 21.28 -51.61 7.35
C THR A 54 21.57 -50.29 8.08
N PRO A 55 20.72 -49.88 9.06
CA PRO A 55 20.91 -48.64 9.81
C PRO A 55 21.96 -48.82 10.91
N GLU A 56 23.01 -48.00 10.88
CA GLU A 56 23.97 -47.86 11.97
C GLU A 56 23.83 -46.48 12.64
N VAL A 57 23.93 -46.50 13.96
CA VAL A 57 23.62 -45.43 14.92
C VAL A 57 24.55 -44.22 14.71
N PRO A 58 24.04 -42.96 14.69
CA PRO A 58 24.93 -41.81 14.60
C PRO A 58 25.65 -41.57 15.93
N GLU A 59 26.98 -41.56 15.89
CA GLU A 59 27.86 -41.04 16.94
C GLU A 59 27.60 -39.53 17.17
N PRO A 60 27.78 -39.01 18.40
CA PRO A 60 27.60 -37.59 18.68
C PRO A 60 28.77 -36.76 18.13
N GLU A 61 28.46 -35.74 17.34
CA GLU A 61 29.43 -34.77 16.82
C GLU A 61 30.12 -33.98 17.96
N PRO A 62 31.42 -33.65 17.82
CA PRO A 62 32.14 -32.87 18.82
C PRO A 62 31.75 -31.38 18.74
N VAL A 63 31.47 -30.79 19.91
CA VAL A 63 31.21 -29.37 20.11
C VAL A 63 32.45 -28.56 19.67
N PRO A 64 32.33 -27.55 18.77
CA PRO A 64 33.45 -26.72 18.41
C PRO A 64 33.80 -25.75 19.56
N ASP A 65 35.08 -25.80 19.93
CA ASP A 65 35.72 -24.98 20.94
C ASP A 65 35.75 -23.50 20.54
N LYS A 66 35.70 -22.62 21.54
CA LYS A 66 35.71 -21.17 21.36
C LYS A 66 37.01 -20.70 20.69
N ALA A 67 36.94 -20.31 19.42
CA ALA A 67 38.00 -19.53 18.78
C ALA A 67 37.81 -18.04 19.10
N GLY A 68 38.71 -17.49 19.92
CA GLY A 68 38.77 -16.07 20.22
C GLY A 68 39.08 -15.27 18.95
N VAL A 69 38.24 -14.29 18.66
CA VAL A 69 38.47 -13.32 17.59
C VAL A 69 39.54 -12.35 18.07
N HIS A 70 40.71 -12.43 17.46
CA HIS A 70 41.79 -11.46 17.59
C HIS A 70 41.36 -10.20 16.82
N TYR A 71 41.22 -9.07 17.51
CA TYR A 71 41.09 -7.78 16.85
C TYR A 71 42.48 -7.37 16.35
N ASP A 72 42.64 -7.28 15.03
CA ASP A 72 43.74 -6.52 14.46
C ASP A 72 43.35 -5.03 14.55
N ASP A 73 44.07 -4.34 15.42
CA ASP A 73 44.04 -2.89 15.62
C ASP A 73 44.75 -2.23 14.44
N ASP A 74 44.02 -2.01 13.34
CA ASP A 74 44.49 -1.19 12.21
C ASP A 74 44.12 0.29 12.47
N SER A 75 44.61 0.81 13.60
CA SER A 75 44.64 2.25 13.87
C SER A 75 45.64 2.89 12.92
N ARG A 76 45.16 3.44 11.81
CA ARG A 76 45.97 4.38 11.01
C ARG A 76 46.17 5.65 11.82
N ASP A 77 47.42 5.95 12.15
CA ASP A 77 47.84 7.18 12.81
C ASP A 77 47.21 8.40 12.11
N LEU A 78 46.51 9.22 12.90
CA LEU A 78 45.93 10.47 12.46
C LEU A 78 47.04 11.44 12.07
N ASP A 79 46.91 12.08 10.91
CA ASP A 79 47.87 13.05 10.38
C ASP A 79 48.02 14.24 11.33
N VAL A 80 49.20 14.36 11.95
CA VAL A 80 49.55 15.37 12.97
C VAL A 80 49.48 16.82 12.42
N GLU A 81 49.43 17.00 11.10
CA GLU A 81 49.28 18.32 10.47
C GLU A 81 47.87 18.90 10.58
N VAL A 82 46.83 18.09 10.86
CA VAL A 82 45.45 18.58 10.98
C VAL A 82 45.16 19.19 12.36
N GLU A 83 45.86 18.77 13.41
CA GLU A 83 45.75 19.38 14.74
C GLU A 83 46.41 20.77 14.83
N ALA A 84 47.45 21.02 14.04
CA ALA A 84 48.15 22.32 14.03
C ALA A 84 47.29 23.47 13.46
N GLY A 85 46.24 23.16 12.70
CA GLY A 85 45.28 24.14 12.17
C GLY A 85 44.20 24.58 13.16
N LEU A 86 43.98 23.82 14.25
CA LEU A 86 42.96 24.11 15.26
C LEU A 86 43.48 24.93 16.45
N ALA A 87 44.80 25.06 16.59
CA ALA A 87 45.44 25.88 17.62
C ALA A 87 45.60 27.37 17.23
N ALA A 88 45.12 27.78 16.05
CA ALA A 88 45.26 29.15 15.52
C ALA A 88 43.93 29.93 15.50
N VAL A 89 42.99 29.60 16.38
CA VAL A 89 41.84 30.48 16.65
C VAL A 89 42.28 31.48 17.72
N PRO A 90 42.24 32.80 17.46
CA PRO A 90 42.55 33.77 18.51
C PRO A 90 41.53 33.66 19.65
N GLU A 91 42.00 33.41 20.87
CA GLU A 91 41.21 33.57 22.10
C GLU A 91 40.78 35.03 22.21
N VAL A 92 39.48 35.27 22.10
CA VAL A 92 38.87 36.56 22.44
C VAL A 92 38.80 36.63 23.96
N THR A 93 39.68 37.43 24.55
CA THR A 93 39.66 37.78 25.98
C THR A 93 38.43 38.60 26.33
N GLU A 94 37.83 38.33 27.49
CA GLU A 94 36.58 38.92 28.01
C GLU A 94 36.64 40.43 28.34
N ASP A 95 37.64 41.18 27.87
CA ASP A 95 37.85 42.61 28.19
C ASP A 95 37.47 43.58 27.05
N GLU A 96 36.76 43.13 26.01
CA GLU A 96 36.33 44.00 24.88
C GLU A 96 34.80 43.98 24.63
N LEU A 97 34.02 43.96 25.71
CA LEU A 97 32.58 44.21 25.70
C LEU A 97 32.22 45.38 26.64
N GLU A 98 32.75 46.57 26.36
CA GLU A 98 32.14 47.82 26.84
C GLU A 98 31.21 48.37 25.76
N ILE A 99 29.90 48.13 25.93
CA ILE A 99 28.85 48.90 25.26
C ILE A 99 27.92 49.46 26.34
N SER A 100 28.23 50.70 26.71
CA SER A 100 27.39 51.83 27.10
C SER A 100 26.01 51.57 27.74
N ASP A 101 25.91 51.98 29.00
CA ASP A 101 24.68 52.22 29.76
C ASP A 101 23.75 53.21 29.01
N PRO A 102 22.43 52.95 28.86
CA PRO A 102 21.51 53.92 28.28
C PRO A 102 21.08 54.99 29.31
N GLU A 103 21.19 56.26 28.90
CA GLU A 103 20.68 57.45 29.62
C GLU A 103 19.16 57.37 29.89
N PRO A 104 18.65 57.93 31.00
CA PRO A 104 17.22 57.86 31.33
C PRO A 104 16.35 58.73 30.41
N GLU A 105 15.24 58.16 29.94
CA GLU A 105 14.22 58.80 29.11
C GLU A 105 13.49 59.95 29.86
N PRO A 106 13.15 61.07 29.17
CA PRO A 106 12.31 62.11 29.73
C PRO A 106 10.82 61.74 29.76
N GLU A 107 10.11 62.26 30.77
CA GLU A 107 8.67 62.06 31.03
C GLU A 107 7.75 62.48 29.86
N PRO A 108 6.56 61.83 29.72
CA PRO A 108 5.68 61.99 28.55
C PRO A 108 4.81 63.26 28.62
N GLU A 109 4.74 63.99 27.51
CA GLU A 109 3.70 65.00 27.25
C GLU A 109 2.42 64.34 26.64
N PRO A 110 1.22 64.88 26.88
CA PRO A 110 -0.05 64.21 26.60
C PRO A 110 -0.43 64.15 25.11
N GLU A 111 -0.88 62.97 24.67
CA GLU A 111 -1.39 62.65 23.32
C GLU A 111 -2.69 63.41 22.94
N PRO A 112 -2.85 63.83 21.67
CA PRO A 112 -4.15 64.09 21.05
C PRO A 112 -4.80 62.80 20.50
N GLU A 113 -6.14 62.78 20.51
CA GLU A 113 -7.05 61.69 20.08
C GLU A 113 -6.87 61.19 18.62
N PRO A 114 -7.33 59.97 18.30
CA PRO A 114 -6.72 59.09 17.29
C PRO A 114 -7.29 59.26 15.86
N GLU A 115 -6.38 59.16 14.88
CA GLU A 115 -6.71 58.89 13.47
C GLU A 115 -6.49 57.39 13.14
N PRO A 116 -7.23 56.82 12.18
CA PRO A 116 -7.46 55.37 12.08
C PRO A 116 -6.23 54.58 11.65
N VAL A 117 -5.96 53.52 12.40
CA VAL A 117 -4.85 52.57 12.25
C VAL A 117 -4.94 51.81 10.92
N PRO A 118 -3.92 51.85 10.04
CA PRO A 118 -3.73 50.77 9.07
C PRO A 118 -3.16 49.55 9.81
N VAL A 119 -3.83 48.42 9.65
CA VAL A 119 -3.41 47.11 10.17
C VAL A 119 -1.95 46.87 9.79
N ARG A 120 -1.06 46.91 10.78
CA ARG A 120 0.32 46.43 10.67
C ARG A 120 0.23 44.92 10.52
N GLU A 121 0.63 44.42 9.36
CA GLU A 121 0.98 43.03 9.17
C GLU A 121 2.05 42.68 10.20
N GLU A 122 1.78 41.67 11.02
CA GLU A 122 2.77 41.06 11.90
C GLU A 122 3.91 40.54 11.02
N GLU A 123 5.05 41.22 11.10
CA GLU A 123 6.30 40.78 10.51
C GLU A 123 6.61 39.37 11.01
N ARG A 124 6.61 38.44 10.06
CA ARG A 124 7.04 37.04 10.22
C ARG A 124 8.55 37.00 10.43
N SER A 125 9.04 37.57 11.53
CA SER A 125 10.46 37.57 11.90
C SER A 125 10.78 36.27 12.64
N GLY A 126 11.05 35.21 11.87
CA GLY A 126 11.47 33.93 12.44
C GLY A 126 12.05 32.93 11.42
N VAL A 127 11.62 33.01 10.16
CA VAL A 127 11.92 31.98 9.15
C VAL A 127 13.24 32.21 8.41
N GLU A 128 13.73 33.45 8.33
CA GLU A 128 14.86 33.77 7.42
C GLU A 128 16.23 33.26 7.91
N LYS A 129 16.45 33.14 9.22
CA LYS A 129 17.77 32.78 9.77
C LYS A 129 18.12 31.29 9.57
N GLN A 130 17.13 30.41 9.50
CA GLN A 130 17.36 28.97 9.29
C GLN A 130 17.60 28.62 7.81
N SER A 131 16.92 29.33 6.90
CA SER A 131 17.08 29.18 5.45
C SER A 131 18.52 29.50 4.98
N PHE A 132 19.17 30.52 5.56
CA PHE A 132 20.54 30.88 5.19
C PHE A 132 21.57 29.80 5.58
N LEU A 133 21.45 29.19 6.77
CA LEU A 133 22.36 28.12 7.20
C LEU A 133 22.13 26.80 6.44
N GLN A 134 20.91 26.53 5.98
CA GLN A 134 20.61 25.40 5.10
C GLN A 134 21.12 25.58 3.67
N SER A 135 21.30 26.83 3.21
CA SER A 135 21.86 27.12 1.88
C SER A 135 23.37 26.86 1.78
N LEU A 136 24.07 26.68 2.91
CA LEU A 136 25.47 26.31 2.94
C LEU A 136 25.65 24.82 2.59
N PRO A 137 26.68 24.47 1.79
CA PRO A 137 26.99 23.07 1.48
C PRO A 137 27.14 22.24 2.76
N GLY A 138 26.28 21.22 2.93
CA GLY A 138 26.28 20.35 4.10
C GLY A 138 25.52 20.86 5.34
N GLY A 139 24.74 21.94 5.22
CA GLY A 139 23.84 22.40 6.29
C GLY A 139 22.85 21.33 6.71
N GLN A 140 22.17 20.71 5.73
CA GLN A 140 21.20 19.64 5.95
C GLN A 140 21.81 18.41 6.66
N ARG A 141 23.07 18.06 6.34
CA ARG A 141 23.81 16.98 7.00
C ARG A 141 24.03 17.23 8.49
N ARG A 142 24.43 18.47 8.83
CA ARG A 142 24.65 18.86 10.24
C ARG A 142 23.34 18.87 11.01
N GLU A 143 22.29 19.41 10.41
CA GLU A 143 20.95 19.43 10.97
C GLU A 143 20.43 17.99 11.22
N ARG A 144 20.58 17.10 10.24
CA ARG A 144 20.22 15.68 10.40
C ARG A 144 21.01 14.98 11.47
N LYS A 145 22.32 15.22 11.56
CA LYS A 145 23.15 14.65 12.63
C LYS A 145 22.71 15.15 14.02
N GLN A 146 22.31 16.42 14.13
CA GLN A 146 21.80 16.99 15.38
C GLN A 146 20.41 16.44 15.73
N TRP A 147 19.54 16.28 14.74
CA TRP A 147 18.24 15.62 14.90
C TRP A 147 18.44 14.18 15.36
N ALA A 148 19.28 13.39 14.67
CA ALA A 148 19.59 12.01 15.04
C ALA A 148 20.07 11.90 16.50
N SER A 149 21.02 12.75 16.91
CA SER A 149 21.50 12.79 18.30
C SER A 149 20.39 13.07 19.32
N ARG A 150 19.45 13.98 19.02
CA ARG A 150 18.30 14.28 19.90
C ARG A 150 17.36 13.09 20.08
N HIS A 151 17.20 12.27 19.04
CA HIS A 151 16.35 11.07 19.07
C HIS A 151 17.08 9.80 19.51
N GLY A 152 18.40 9.88 19.79
CA GLY A 152 19.21 8.71 20.10
C GLY A 152 19.41 7.77 18.90
N PHE A 153 19.39 8.32 17.68
CA PHE A 153 19.63 7.60 16.44
C PHE A 153 21.12 7.56 16.12
N ASP A 154 21.55 6.44 15.54
CA ASP A 154 22.88 6.31 14.95
C ASP A 154 22.96 7.06 13.63
N PHE A 155 24.12 7.64 13.33
CA PHE A 155 24.34 8.39 12.10
C PHE A 155 25.54 7.83 11.33
N ILE A 156 25.29 7.37 10.11
CA ILE A 156 26.31 6.89 9.18
C ILE A 156 26.31 7.73 7.90
N ARG A 157 27.44 7.79 7.21
CA ARG A 157 27.60 8.69 6.05
C ARG A 157 26.86 8.16 4.83
N GLU A 158 26.96 6.87 4.55
CA GLU A 158 26.35 6.22 3.39
C GLU A 158 25.99 4.78 3.78
N ASP A 159 24.89 4.26 3.22
CA ASP A 159 24.49 2.87 3.33
C ASP A 159 24.03 2.37 1.95
N ALA A 160 24.74 1.38 1.42
CA ALA A 160 24.41 0.80 0.11
C ALA A 160 23.33 -0.29 0.21
N PHE A 161 23.23 -0.99 1.33
CA PHE A 161 22.26 -2.09 1.48
C PHE A 161 20.83 -1.56 1.59
N LEU A 162 20.67 -0.41 2.24
CA LEU A 162 19.37 0.23 2.39
C LEU A 162 18.75 0.67 1.05
N THR A 163 19.60 1.07 0.09
CA THR A 163 19.14 1.44 -1.25
C THR A 163 18.58 0.25 -2.03
N ASP A 164 19.10 -0.96 -1.81
CA ASP A 164 18.65 -2.17 -2.51
C ASP A 164 17.26 -2.63 -2.07
N GLU A 165 16.76 -2.15 -0.92
CA GLU A 165 15.44 -2.50 -0.38
C GLU A 165 14.28 -1.68 -0.97
N TRP A 166 14.58 -0.58 -1.68
CA TRP A 166 13.57 0.37 -2.16
C TRP A 166 13.71 0.59 -3.67
N SER A 167 12.61 0.49 -4.42
CA SER A 167 12.65 0.67 -5.88
C SER A 167 11.83 1.86 -6.38
N ARG A 168 11.01 2.48 -5.51
CA ARG A 168 10.04 3.51 -5.89
C ARG A 168 10.31 4.87 -5.25
N GLY A 169 9.53 5.87 -5.64
CA GLY A 169 9.70 7.25 -5.17
C GLY A 169 11.11 7.77 -5.49
N ALA A 170 11.80 8.34 -4.49
CA ALA A 170 13.19 8.78 -4.65
C ALA A 170 14.20 7.66 -4.92
N ALA A 171 13.89 6.44 -4.51
CA ALA A 171 14.77 5.30 -4.75
C ALA A 171 14.78 4.85 -6.22
N SER A 172 13.79 5.22 -7.04
CA SER A 172 13.76 4.86 -8.47
C SER A 172 14.95 5.41 -9.27
N THR A 173 15.63 6.42 -8.74
CA THR A 173 16.85 6.98 -9.31
C THR A 173 18.09 6.07 -9.15
N GLY A 174 18.01 5.04 -8.30
CA GLY A 174 19.15 4.18 -7.94
C GLY A 174 20.23 4.91 -7.13
N ALA A 175 19.91 6.05 -6.52
CA ALA A 175 20.85 6.82 -5.72
C ALA A 175 21.15 6.11 -4.39
N VAL A 176 22.44 6.05 -4.04
CA VAL A 176 22.91 5.52 -2.75
C VAL A 176 22.35 6.37 -1.60
N ALA A 177 21.88 5.72 -0.54
CA ALA A 177 21.41 6.39 0.67
C ALA A 177 22.57 7.08 1.37
N ARG A 178 22.47 8.42 1.50
CA ARG A 178 23.46 9.25 2.18
C ARG A 178 22.91 9.86 3.45
N ASP A 179 23.84 10.25 4.33
CA ASP A 179 23.56 10.90 5.61
C ASP A 179 22.43 10.19 6.37
N VAL A 180 22.64 8.89 6.60
CA VAL A 180 21.63 7.96 7.11
C VAL A 180 21.58 8.07 8.62
N ALA A 181 20.41 8.48 9.14
CA ALA A 181 20.09 8.43 10.56
C ALA A 181 19.16 7.24 10.83
N SER A 182 19.56 6.32 11.70
CA SER A 182 18.87 5.05 11.96
C SER A 182 18.55 4.90 13.45
N GLY A 183 17.33 4.47 13.78
CA GLY A 183 16.96 4.23 15.17
C GLY A 183 15.52 3.73 15.32
N MET A 184 14.95 3.94 16.50
CA MET A 184 13.56 3.58 16.81
C MET A 184 12.74 4.83 17.08
N ALA A 185 11.63 5.02 16.36
CA ALA A 185 10.67 6.08 16.64
C ALA A 185 9.24 5.55 16.55
N GLU A 186 8.38 6.03 17.46
CA GLU A 186 6.97 5.61 17.54
C GLU A 186 6.77 4.07 17.61
N GLY A 187 7.79 3.33 18.09
CA GLY A 187 7.77 1.86 18.17
C GLY A 187 8.28 1.13 16.92
N TYR A 188 8.73 1.85 15.90
CA TYR A 188 9.17 1.29 14.61
C TYR A 188 10.63 1.59 14.31
N GLU A 189 11.30 0.63 13.66
CA GLU A 189 12.61 0.84 13.05
C GLU A 189 12.46 1.94 11.99
N THR A 190 13.19 3.03 12.17
CA THR A 190 13.07 4.26 11.39
C THR A 190 14.42 4.65 10.83
N HIS A 191 14.45 4.93 9.52
CA HIS A 191 15.59 5.54 8.84
C HIS A 191 15.20 6.89 8.27
N LEU A 192 16.06 7.89 8.42
CA LEU A 192 15.98 9.16 7.72
C LEU A 192 17.24 9.31 6.88
N VAL A 193 17.07 9.38 5.57
CA VAL A 193 18.18 9.37 4.61
C VAL A 193 18.03 10.47 3.57
N ASP A 194 19.10 10.73 2.84
CA ASP A 194 19.08 11.55 1.63
C ASP A 194 19.25 10.65 0.39
N LEU A 195 18.23 10.65 -0.48
CA LEU A 195 18.24 10.01 -1.79
C LEU A 195 18.26 11.09 -2.88
N ALA A 196 19.35 11.20 -3.63
CA ALA A 196 19.52 12.17 -4.72
C ALA A 196 19.25 13.65 -4.32
N GLY A 197 19.59 14.03 -3.09
CA GLY A 197 19.38 15.37 -2.53
C GLY A 197 17.99 15.59 -1.93
N VAL A 198 17.19 14.52 -1.82
CA VAL A 198 15.82 14.53 -1.32
C VAL A 198 15.74 13.70 -0.02
N PRO A 199 15.33 14.31 1.10
CA PRO A 199 15.16 13.57 2.35
C PRO A 199 13.97 12.62 2.29
N VAL A 200 14.22 11.37 2.70
CA VAL A 200 13.24 10.29 2.79
C VAL A 200 13.29 9.67 4.17
N MET A 201 12.13 9.56 4.81
CA MET A 201 11.96 8.81 6.05
C MET A 201 11.30 7.48 5.73
N ALA A 202 11.83 6.38 6.25
CA ALA A 202 11.30 5.05 6.09
C ALA A 202 11.03 4.44 7.47
N MET A 203 9.84 3.88 7.67
CA MET A 203 9.46 3.10 8.85
C MET A 203 9.21 1.65 8.45
N ARG A 204 9.83 0.72 9.18
CA ARG A 204 9.67 -0.70 8.91
C ARG A 204 8.34 -1.19 9.45
N ARG A 205 7.56 -1.85 8.60
CA ARG A 205 6.30 -2.53 8.98
C ARG A 205 6.60 -3.96 9.43
N GLY A 206 5.71 -4.51 10.26
CA GLY A 206 5.93 -5.83 10.87
C GLY A 206 5.71 -7.04 9.94
N ARG A 207 5.13 -6.85 8.75
CA ARG A 207 4.93 -7.93 7.75
C ARG A 207 5.09 -7.41 6.34
N THR A 208 5.83 -8.14 5.52
CA THR A 208 6.00 -7.87 4.09
C THR A 208 4.68 -7.98 3.34
N SER A 209 4.45 -7.12 2.36
CA SER A 209 3.30 -7.14 1.46
C SER A 209 3.76 -6.91 0.02
N GLU A 210 3.17 -7.63 -0.94
CA GLU A 210 3.40 -7.39 -2.38
C GLU A 210 2.54 -6.25 -2.95
N VAL A 211 1.57 -5.77 -2.16
CA VAL A 211 0.80 -4.58 -2.50
C VAL A 211 1.69 -3.35 -2.42
N VAL A 212 1.80 -2.65 -3.53
CA VAL A 212 2.40 -1.34 -3.63
C VAL A 212 1.30 -0.30 -3.59
N ILE A 213 1.48 0.69 -2.73
CA ILE A 213 0.63 1.88 -2.66
C ILE A 213 1.56 3.08 -2.78
N ASP A 214 1.25 4.01 -3.68
CA ASP A 214 2.04 5.22 -3.90
C ASP A 214 1.09 6.43 -3.90
N ALA A 215 1.26 7.32 -2.94
CA ALA A 215 0.46 8.52 -2.77
C ALA A 215 1.32 9.74 -3.06
N ARG A 216 0.94 10.52 -4.08
CA ARG A 216 1.75 11.67 -4.54
C ARG A 216 0.98 12.97 -4.42
N ARG A 217 1.60 13.99 -3.86
CA ARG A 217 0.99 15.32 -3.73
C ARG A 217 1.11 16.08 -5.05
N SER A 218 0.00 16.22 -5.77
CA SER A 218 -0.03 16.72 -7.15
C SER A 218 0.62 18.10 -7.35
N THR A 219 0.64 18.94 -6.31
CA THR A 219 1.16 20.31 -6.35
C THR A 219 2.68 20.43 -6.24
N LEU A 220 3.37 19.40 -5.73
CA LEU A 220 4.82 19.45 -5.44
C LEU A 220 5.65 18.64 -6.42
N ILE A 221 5.00 18.00 -7.39
CA ILE A 221 5.71 17.15 -8.35
C ILE A 221 6.35 18.01 -9.42
N THR A 222 7.68 17.99 -9.45
CA THR A 222 8.48 18.79 -10.38
C THR A 222 8.96 17.98 -11.59
N ASP A 223 8.92 16.64 -11.51
CA ASP A 223 9.45 15.73 -12.53
C ASP A 223 8.36 14.81 -13.11
N PRO A 224 7.93 15.01 -14.38
CA PRO A 224 6.92 14.19 -15.04
C PRO A 224 7.36 12.75 -15.32
N GLU A 225 8.64 12.48 -15.55
CA GLU A 225 9.09 11.10 -15.86
C GLU A 225 9.02 10.21 -14.62
N ARG A 226 9.25 10.81 -13.44
CA ARG A 226 9.05 10.15 -12.15
C ARG A 226 7.57 9.88 -11.85
N ASN A 227 6.64 10.48 -12.60
CA ASN A 227 5.21 10.24 -12.44
C ASN A 227 4.68 9.00 -13.13
N GLU A 228 5.38 8.51 -14.16
CA GLU A 228 4.88 7.39 -14.94
C GLU A 228 5.32 6.09 -14.28
N SER A 229 4.37 5.41 -13.65
CA SER A 229 4.54 4.04 -13.16
C SER A 229 3.54 3.18 -13.91
N ASP A 230 4.01 2.53 -14.97
CA ASP A 230 3.19 1.74 -15.90
C ASP A 230 2.38 0.62 -15.20
N ASP A 231 2.80 0.22 -14.01
CA ASP A 231 2.19 -0.85 -13.22
C ASP A 231 1.19 -0.37 -12.16
N LEU A 232 1.04 0.94 -11.94
CA LEU A 232 0.16 1.50 -10.91
C LEU A 232 -1.08 2.15 -11.53
N VAL A 233 -2.23 1.92 -10.89
CA VAL A 233 -3.52 2.49 -11.29
C VAL A 233 -4.00 3.45 -10.22
N GLU A 234 -4.53 4.61 -10.61
CA GLU A 234 -5.14 5.58 -9.69
C GLU A 234 -6.37 4.97 -8.99
N VAL A 235 -6.43 5.14 -7.67
CA VAL A 235 -7.42 4.51 -6.78
C VAL A 235 -8.36 5.54 -6.16
N ASP A 236 -7.81 6.63 -5.61
CA ASP A 236 -8.53 7.67 -4.88
C ASP A 236 -7.70 8.97 -4.84
N SER A 237 -8.31 10.08 -4.42
CA SER A 237 -7.60 11.32 -4.12
C SER A 237 -8.16 12.00 -2.87
N PHE A 238 -7.27 12.34 -1.94
CA PHE A 238 -7.62 12.99 -0.67
C PHE A 238 -6.40 13.69 -0.07
N ALA A 239 -6.64 14.71 0.77
CA ALA A 239 -5.58 15.52 1.40
C ALA A 239 -4.53 16.12 0.44
N GLY A 240 -4.91 16.33 -0.83
CA GLY A 240 -4.01 16.79 -1.90
C GLY A 240 -3.11 15.70 -2.50
N PHE A 241 -3.25 14.45 -2.04
CA PHE A 241 -2.58 13.29 -2.60
C PHE A 241 -3.45 12.60 -3.65
N THR A 242 -2.81 12.09 -4.69
CA THR A 242 -3.37 11.12 -5.63
C THR A 242 -2.79 9.75 -5.27
N LEU A 243 -3.66 8.80 -4.93
CA LEU A 243 -3.29 7.45 -4.51
C LEU A 243 -3.28 6.51 -5.71
N LEU A 244 -2.16 5.82 -5.93
CA LEU A 244 -1.99 4.81 -6.97
C LEU A 244 -1.62 3.46 -6.35
N SER A 245 -1.97 2.35 -7.00
CA SER A 245 -1.62 1.00 -6.53
C SER A 245 -1.57 -0.02 -7.65
N ASN A 246 -0.74 -1.07 -7.48
CA ASN A 246 -0.74 -2.26 -8.32
C ASN A 246 -1.95 -3.19 -8.05
N MET A 247 -2.62 -3.03 -6.91
CA MET A 247 -3.82 -3.79 -6.51
C MET A 247 -4.93 -2.84 -6.04
N ALA A 248 -5.56 -2.14 -6.99
CA ALA A 248 -6.54 -1.09 -6.72
C ALA A 248 -7.66 -1.50 -5.72
N THR A 249 -8.21 -2.71 -5.84
CA THR A 249 -9.30 -3.17 -4.95
C THR A 249 -8.86 -3.42 -3.51
N VAL A 250 -7.58 -3.77 -3.31
CA VAL A 250 -6.98 -3.92 -1.98
C VAL A 250 -6.70 -2.53 -1.40
N ALA A 251 -6.13 -1.64 -2.20
CA ALA A 251 -5.90 -0.25 -1.81
C ALA A 251 -7.20 0.47 -1.42
N GLN A 252 -8.30 0.27 -2.15
CA GLN A 252 -9.62 0.83 -1.78
C GLN A 252 -10.10 0.39 -0.39
N ARG A 253 -9.79 -0.85 0.02
CA ARG A 253 -10.15 -1.36 1.35
C ARG A 253 -9.19 -0.90 2.43
N PHE A 254 -7.93 -0.66 2.06
CA PHE A 254 -6.90 -0.13 2.93
C PHE A 254 -7.18 1.31 3.37
N VAL A 255 -7.76 2.14 2.48
CA VAL A 255 -8.10 3.54 2.79
C VAL A 255 -9.28 3.62 3.77
N ASP A 256 -8.97 3.53 5.06
CA ASP A 256 -9.87 3.77 6.18
C ASP A 256 -9.72 5.20 6.75
N GLU A 257 -10.44 5.49 7.84
CA GLU A 257 -10.35 6.79 8.52
C GLU A 257 -8.95 7.08 9.07
N ARG A 258 -8.19 6.07 9.52
CA ARG A 258 -6.84 6.26 10.05
C ARG A 258 -5.88 6.69 8.95
N VAL A 259 -5.99 6.06 7.77
CA VAL A 259 -5.20 6.44 6.59
C VAL A 259 -5.52 7.88 6.20
N ARG A 260 -6.80 8.26 6.12
CA ARG A 260 -7.20 9.63 5.78
C ARG A 260 -6.66 10.65 6.78
N VAL A 261 -6.84 10.40 8.08
CA VAL A 261 -6.33 11.27 9.15
C VAL A 261 -4.81 11.39 9.10
N ALA A 262 -4.09 10.30 8.84
CA ALA A 262 -2.63 10.34 8.72
C ALA A 262 -2.18 11.19 7.52
N PHE A 263 -2.81 11.05 6.36
CA PHE A 263 -2.50 11.88 5.19
C PHE A 263 -2.91 13.35 5.35
N GLU A 264 -3.99 13.65 6.08
CA GLU A 264 -4.37 15.02 6.45
C GLU A 264 -3.38 15.66 7.43
N ALA A 265 -2.80 14.86 8.33
CA ALA A 265 -1.79 15.30 9.29
C ALA A 265 -0.37 15.36 8.70
N MET A 266 -0.13 14.83 7.50
CA MET A 266 1.18 14.86 6.87
C MET A 266 1.62 16.30 6.58
N PRO A 267 2.87 16.69 6.91
CA PRO A 267 3.39 18.01 6.62
C PRO A 267 3.28 18.39 5.14
N GLU A 268 3.13 19.69 4.86
CA GLU A 268 3.08 20.19 3.48
C GLU A 268 4.38 19.89 2.73
N ALA A 269 5.52 19.83 3.44
CA ALA A 269 6.81 19.45 2.87
C ALA A 269 6.83 18.02 2.28
N VAL A 270 5.89 17.14 2.66
CA VAL A 270 5.82 15.77 2.13
C VAL A 270 5.24 15.77 0.72
N SER A 271 6.05 15.35 -0.25
CA SER A 271 5.71 15.30 -1.66
C SER A 271 5.13 13.95 -2.09
N ALA A 272 5.59 12.85 -1.48
CA ALA A 272 5.11 11.51 -1.77
C ALA A 272 5.22 10.58 -0.55
N VAL A 273 4.35 9.58 -0.49
CA VAL A 273 4.35 8.53 0.52
C VAL A 273 4.08 7.21 -0.18
N TRP A 274 4.90 6.18 0.03
CA TRP A 274 4.66 4.88 -0.58
C TRP A 274 4.89 3.72 0.38
N PHE A 275 4.26 2.61 0.06
CA PHE A 275 4.31 1.35 0.77
C PHE A 275 4.90 0.34 -0.18
N GLU A 276 6.00 -0.28 0.23
CA GLU A 276 6.72 -1.24 -0.59
C GLU A 276 7.38 -2.28 0.32
N SER A 277 7.20 -3.56 0.01
CA SER A 277 7.85 -4.67 0.73
C SER A 277 7.65 -4.56 2.25
N ASP A 278 8.72 -4.27 3.00
CA ASP A 278 8.78 -4.17 4.46
C ASP A 278 8.72 -2.72 4.96
N TRP A 279 8.42 -1.76 4.10
CA TRP A 279 8.59 -0.34 4.41
C TRP A 279 7.36 0.50 4.10
N VAL A 280 7.19 1.54 4.92
CA VAL A 280 6.38 2.72 4.63
C VAL A 280 7.32 3.91 4.58
N LEU A 281 7.35 4.60 3.44
CA LEU A 281 8.29 5.67 3.16
C LEU A 281 7.55 6.96 2.90
N ALA A 282 8.13 8.08 3.35
CA ALA A 282 7.68 9.42 3.06
C ALA A 282 8.86 10.25 2.54
N GLU A 283 8.68 10.82 1.36
CA GLU A 283 9.61 11.73 0.73
C GLU A 283 9.17 13.17 0.94
N THR A 284 10.15 14.02 1.25
CA THR A 284 9.93 15.46 1.38
C THR A 284 10.46 16.23 0.17
N VAL A 285 10.11 17.51 0.06
CA VAL A 285 10.79 18.44 -0.83
C VAL A 285 12.27 18.61 -0.44
N ARG A 286 13.09 19.00 -1.42
CA ARG A 286 14.49 19.35 -1.14
C ARG A 286 14.57 20.50 -0.14
N GLY A 287 15.40 20.35 0.89
CA GLY A 287 15.58 21.36 1.92
C GLY A 287 14.55 21.32 3.06
N SER A 288 13.84 20.20 3.25
CA SER A 288 13.04 20.00 4.46
C SER A 288 13.88 20.14 5.74
N THR A 289 13.21 20.62 6.78
CA THR A 289 13.81 20.99 8.07
C THR A 289 13.64 19.87 9.09
N ALA A 290 14.37 19.97 10.21
CA ALA A 290 14.18 19.07 11.35
C ALA A 290 12.76 19.11 11.93
N GLU A 291 12.02 20.22 11.78
CA GLU A 291 10.63 20.32 12.21
C GLU A 291 9.70 19.50 11.30
N ASP A 292 9.94 19.52 9.98
CA ASP A 292 9.19 18.68 9.04
C ASP A 292 9.39 17.19 9.36
N TRP A 293 10.63 16.78 9.64
CA TRP A 293 10.95 15.39 9.99
C TRP A 293 10.29 14.98 11.31
N GLU A 294 10.25 15.87 12.31
CA GLU A 294 9.56 15.61 13.57
C GLU A 294 8.06 15.38 13.34
N ASN A 295 7.43 16.27 12.58
CA ASN A 295 6.01 16.24 12.30
C ASN A 295 5.60 15.04 11.41
N MET A 296 6.54 14.41 10.71
CA MET A 296 6.30 13.19 9.92
C MET A 296 6.19 11.92 10.77
N LEU A 297 6.83 11.86 11.94
CA LEU A 297 6.95 10.63 12.73
C LEU A 297 5.58 10.03 13.06
N ARG A 298 4.68 10.83 13.63
CA ARG A 298 3.35 10.36 14.07
C ARG A 298 2.45 9.94 12.89
N PRO A 299 2.26 10.75 11.83
CA PRO A 299 1.51 10.32 10.66
C PRO A 299 2.07 9.06 10.01
N LEU A 300 3.40 8.96 9.87
CA LEU A 300 4.03 7.79 9.24
C LEU A 300 3.87 6.52 10.09
N ALA A 301 3.91 6.65 11.42
CA ALA A 301 3.61 5.54 12.32
C ALA A 301 2.16 5.07 12.20
N LEU A 302 1.19 5.99 12.09
CA LEU A 302 -0.22 5.63 11.84
C LEU A 302 -0.42 4.91 10.50
N LEU A 303 0.31 5.32 9.46
CA LEU A 303 0.31 4.62 8.18
C LEU A 303 0.94 3.23 8.29
N THR A 304 2.01 3.11 9.08
CA THR A 304 2.66 1.83 9.39
C THR A 304 1.69 0.89 10.12
N ASP A 305 0.96 1.39 11.12
CA ASP A 305 -0.12 0.66 11.82
C ASP A 305 -1.26 0.24 10.86
N ALA A 306 -1.67 1.12 9.96
CA ALA A 306 -2.71 0.82 8.99
C ALA A 306 -2.24 -0.28 8.00
N SER A 307 -0.95 -0.30 7.66
CA SER A 307 -0.36 -1.21 6.67
C SER A 307 -0.50 -2.69 7.05
N PHE A 308 -0.70 -3.02 8.33
CA PHE A 308 -0.98 -4.38 8.80
C PHE A 308 -2.29 -4.98 8.24
N THR A 309 -3.15 -4.16 7.66
CA THR A 309 -4.36 -4.61 6.95
C THR A 309 -4.10 -5.07 5.52
N LEU A 310 -2.92 -4.77 4.97
CA LEU A 310 -2.52 -5.24 3.65
C LEU A 310 -2.25 -6.75 3.69
N PRO A 311 -2.59 -7.49 2.62
CA PRO A 311 -2.35 -8.91 2.56
C PRO A 311 -0.85 -9.17 2.73
N PRO A 312 -0.45 -10.11 3.62
CA PRO A 312 0.94 -10.49 3.70
C PRO A 312 1.37 -11.06 2.35
N ARG A 313 2.67 -10.94 2.05
CA ARG A 313 3.27 -11.66 0.93
C ARG A 313 2.85 -13.12 1.04
N SER A 314 2.34 -13.67 -0.07
CA SER A 314 1.95 -15.07 -0.12
C SER A 314 3.21 -15.91 0.07
N GLU A 315 3.50 -16.29 1.32
CA GLU A 315 4.29 -17.48 1.55
C GLU A 315 3.43 -18.63 1.00
N ASP A 316 4.01 -19.53 0.21
CA ASP A 316 3.36 -20.74 -0.31
C ASP A 316 2.95 -21.72 0.82
N GLN A 317 2.50 -21.21 1.96
CA GLN A 317 1.80 -21.98 2.96
C GLN A 317 0.38 -22.23 2.46
N ALA A 318 0.29 -23.14 1.48
CA ALA A 318 -0.95 -23.75 1.09
C ALA A 318 -1.67 -24.19 2.36
N VAL A 319 -2.75 -23.48 2.70
CA VAL A 319 -3.59 -23.84 3.84
C VAL A 319 -4.08 -25.25 3.54
N ASN A 320 -3.57 -26.23 4.30
CA ASN A 320 -3.96 -27.62 4.09
C ASN A 320 -5.41 -27.76 4.55
N LEU A 321 -6.33 -27.63 3.60
CA LEU A 321 -7.76 -27.75 3.81
C LEU A 321 -8.14 -29.10 4.42
N ALA A 322 -7.29 -30.12 4.33
CA ALA A 322 -7.50 -31.41 4.99
C ALA A 322 -7.24 -31.37 6.51
N LEU A 323 -6.50 -30.38 7.00
CA LEU A 323 -6.25 -30.13 8.44
C LEU A 323 -7.28 -29.19 9.06
N ILE A 324 -8.04 -28.46 8.23
CA ILE A 324 -9.17 -27.66 8.71
C ILE A 324 -10.35 -28.61 8.87
N GLU A 325 -10.56 -29.11 10.09
CA GLU A 325 -11.80 -29.81 10.39
C GLU A 325 -12.99 -28.86 10.20
N PRO A 326 -13.89 -29.11 9.23
CA PRO A 326 -15.03 -28.25 9.05
C PRO A 326 -15.92 -28.36 10.29
N THR A 327 -16.22 -27.23 10.93
CA THR A 327 -17.14 -27.15 12.08
C THR A 327 -18.57 -27.57 11.75
N ARG A 328 -18.84 -27.82 10.46
CA ARG A 328 -20.10 -28.34 9.95
C ARG A 328 -19.83 -29.48 8.97
N THR A 329 -20.42 -30.64 9.22
CA THR A 329 -20.38 -31.78 8.29
C THR A 329 -20.99 -31.36 6.96
N LYS A 330 -20.21 -31.46 5.87
CA LYS A 330 -20.74 -31.32 4.51
C LYS A 330 -21.82 -32.41 4.34
N PRO A 331 -23.06 -32.07 3.97
CA PRO A 331 -24.05 -33.09 3.64
C PRO A 331 -23.49 -33.97 2.52
N PRO A 332 -23.82 -35.27 2.48
CA PRO A 332 -23.38 -36.15 1.41
C PRO A 332 -23.72 -35.49 0.07
N ALA A 333 -22.76 -35.50 -0.85
CA ALA A 333 -23.03 -35.04 -2.20
C ALA A 333 -24.25 -35.82 -2.71
N PRO A 334 -25.28 -35.14 -3.25
CA PRO A 334 -26.38 -35.86 -3.88
C PRO A 334 -25.79 -36.80 -4.94
N ASP A 335 -26.37 -37.98 -5.07
CA ASP A 335 -25.99 -38.90 -6.14
C ASP A 335 -25.97 -38.14 -7.46
N ALA A 336 -24.88 -38.30 -8.22
CA ALA A 336 -24.80 -37.73 -9.55
C ALA A 336 -26.07 -38.17 -10.30
N PRO A 337 -26.84 -37.24 -10.89
CA PRO A 337 -28.00 -37.62 -11.67
C PRO A 337 -27.53 -38.64 -12.70
N ALA A 338 -28.31 -39.72 -12.87
CA ALA A 338 -28.04 -40.69 -13.91
C ALA A 338 -27.80 -39.91 -15.23
N PRO A 339 -26.80 -40.29 -16.04
CA PRO A 339 -26.54 -39.62 -17.30
C PRO A 339 -27.86 -39.55 -18.06
N GLU A 340 -28.36 -38.33 -18.27
CA GLU A 340 -29.57 -38.15 -19.04
C GLU A 340 -29.31 -38.78 -20.41
N PRO A 341 -30.25 -39.59 -20.94
CA PRO A 341 -30.13 -40.05 -22.31
C PRO A 341 -29.91 -38.80 -23.17
N ALA A 342 -28.94 -38.87 -24.09
CA ALA A 342 -28.68 -37.81 -25.05
C ALA A 342 -30.04 -37.34 -25.59
N ALA A 343 -30.29 -36.03 -25.50
CA ALA A 343 -31.58 -35.45 -25.82
C ALA A 343 -31.99 -35.80 -27.26
N ASP A 344 -32.73 -36.89 -27.40
CA ASP A 344 -33.45 -37.20 -28.62
C ASP A 344 -34.63 -36.21 -28.67
N GLU A 345 -34.71 -35.52 -29.81
CA GLU A 345 -35.76 -34.60 -30.29
C GLU A 345 -36.70 -34.03 -29.23
N VAL A 346 -36.53 -32.72 -28.98
CA VAL A 346 -37.45 -31.85 -28.25
C VAL A 346 -38.91 -32.27 -28.46
N ASP A 347 -39.54 -32.83 -27.42
CA ASP A 347 -40.96 -33.12 -27.41
C ASP A 347 -41.73 -31.79 -27.41
N LEU A 348 -42.18 -31.39 -28.60
CA LEU A 348 -42.99 -30.18 -28.86
C LEU A 348 -44.38 -30.22 -28.20
N ALA A 349 -44.71 -31.27 -27.44
CA ALA A 349 -45.94 -31.34 -26.65
C ALA A 349 -45.91 -30.46 -25.39
N GLN A 350 -44.73 -30.01 -24.92
CA GLN A 350 -44.66 -28.99 -23.89
C GLN A 350 -44.89 -27.60 -24.52
N PRO A 351 -45.81 -26.76 -23.98
CA PRO A 351 -46.01 -25.44 -24.52
C PRO A 351 -44.71 -24.64 -24.32
N LEU A 352 -44.03 -24.34 -25.43
CA LEU A 352 -42.94 -23.39 -25.48
C LEU A 352 -43.44 -22.10 -24.82
N VAL A 353 -42.80 -21.70 -23.73
CA VAL A 353 -43.04 -20.40 -23.09
C VAL A 353 -42.50 -19.32 -24.04
N ILE A 354 -43.32 -18.94 -25.01
CA ILE A 354 -43.03 -17.83 -25.92
C ILE A 354 -43.12 -16.56 -25.07
N ARG A 355 -41.97 -15.91 -24.86
CA ARG A 355 -41.94 -14.60 -24.22
C ARG A 355 -42.54 -13.61 -25.23
N PRO A 356 -43.59 -12.85 -24.88
CA PRO A 356 -44.12 -11.83 -25.78
C PRO A 356 -43.00 -10.89 -26.24
N GLU A 357 -42.80 -10.76 -27.56
CA GLU A 357 -41.75 -9.91 -28.13
C GLU A 357 -41.98 -8.42 -27.83
N GLU A 358 -43.23 -8.04 -27.57
CA GLU A 358 -43.59 -6.68 -27.16
C GLU A 358 -43.61 -6.57 -25.63
N PRO A 359 -42.78 -5.69 -25.04
CA PRO A 359 -42.72 -5.56 -23.59
C PRO A 359 -44.06 -5.11 -23.05
N LEU A 360 -44.63 -5.90 -22.12
CA LEU A 360 -45.82 -5.52 -21.36
C LEU A 360 -45.61 -4.15 -20.74
N GLN A 361 -46.51 -3.21 -21.06
CA GLN A 361 -46.45 -1.85 -20.55
C GLN A 361 -46.69 -1.85 -19.04
N MET A 362 -45.59 -1.71 -18.29
CA MET A 362 -45.61 -1.60 -16.84
C MET A 362 -46.13 -0.23 -16.41
N PRO A 363 -46.95 -0.14 -15.36
CA PRO A 363 -47.41 1.14 -14.85
C PRO A 363 -46.21 1.97 -14.38
N VAL A 364 -46.05 3.16 -14.96
CA VAL A 364 -44.97 4.11 -14.62
C VAL A 364 -45.48 5.08 -13.55
N ARG A 365 -44.67 5.33 -12.52
CA ARG A 365 -45.00 6.31 -11.49
C ARG A 365 -45.00 7.71 -12.12
N GLY A 366 -46.15 8.37 -12.21
CA GLY A 366 -46.27 9.75 -12.71
C GLY A 366 -47.33 9.98 -13.80
N VAL A 367 -47.89 8.92 -14.39
CA VAL A 367 -49.00 9.02 -15.34
C VAL A 367 -50.23 8.34 -14.73
N GLN A 368 -51.30 9.10 -14.49
CA GLN A 368 -52.57 8.54 -14.05
C GLN A 368 -53.30 7.94 -15.26
N GLU A 369 -53.35 6.62 -15.34
CA GLU A 369 -54.13 5.88 -16.33
C GLU A 369 -55.26 5.11 -15.63
N SER A 370 -56.52 5.44 -15.94
CA SER A 370 -57.68 4.77 -15.34
C SER A 370 -58.07 3.54 -16.16
N ARG A 371 -57.70 2.34 -15.70
CA ARG A 371 -58.01 1.06 -16.38
C ARG A 371 -59.39 0.47 -16.02
N GLY A 372 -60.39 1.33 -15.86
CA GLY A 372 -61.77 0.94 -15.55
C GLY A 372 -62.07 0.83 -14.04
N VAL A 373 -63.34 0.58 -13.72
CA VAL A 373 -63.84 0.48 -12.34
C VAL A 373 -63.65 -0.95 -11.85
N VAL A 374 -62.79 -1.14 -10.85
CA VAL A 374 -62.65 -2.42 -10.15
C VAL A 374 -63.77 -2.52 -9.13
N GLU A 375 -64.57 -3.58 -9.19
CA GLU A 375 -65.59 -3.82 -8.17
C GLU A 375 -64.92 -4.01 -6.79
N PRO A 376 -65.42 -3.34 -5.74
CA PRO A 376 -64.86 -3.47 -4.41
C PRO A 376 -65.08 -4.89 -3.90
N ARG A 377 -63.98 -5.60 -3.61
CA ARG A 377 -63.98 -6.93 -3.02
C ARG A 377 -63.08 -6.89 -1.80
N ALA A 378 -63.49 -7.55 -0.72
CA ALA A 378 -62.70 -7.62 0.50
C ALA A 378 -61.40 -8.40 0.23
N LEU A 379 -60.28 -7.67 0.14
CA LEU A 379 -58.94 -8.25 0.08
C LEU A 379 -58.33 -8.14 1.48
N GLY A 380 -57.83 -9.25 2.02
CA GLY A 380 -57.20 -9.29 3.35
C GLY A 380 -58.06 -9.87 4.48
N GLY A 381 -59.23 -10.46 4.17
CA GLY A 381 -59.91 -11.34 5.12
C GLY A 381 -59.19 -12.67 5.18
N ASP A 382 -58.51 -12.95 6.29
CA ASP A 382 -57.97 -14.28 6.58
C ASP A 382 -59.15 -15.22 6.84
N ASN A 383 -59.70 -15.82 5.78
CA ASN A 383 -60.75 -16.83 5.88
C ASN A 383 -60.13 -18.19 6.22
N VAL A 384 -59.36 -18.23 7.31
CA VAL A 384 -58.84 -19.46 7.89
C VAL A 384 -59.72 -19.76 9.09
N ASP A 385 -60.49 -20.84 8.99
CA ASP A 385 -61.29 -21.31 10.12
C ASP A 385 -60.35 -21.68 11.29
N SER A 386 -60.80 -21.38 12.51
CA SER A 386 -60.01 -21.67 13.70
C SER A 386 -59.81 -23.18 13.85
N ILE A 387 -58.54 -23.60 13.95
CA ILE A 387 -58.13 -25.02 14.12
C ILE A 387 -58.78 -25.68 15.36
N ALA A 388 -59.31 -24.89 16.29
CA ALA A 388 -59.86 -25.36 17.56
C ALA A 388 -61.31 -25.91 17.48
N ASP A 389 -62.06 -25.61 16.41
CA ASP A 389 -63.42 -26.11 16.26
C ASP A 389 -63.40 -27.52 15.66
N GLY A 390 -63.16 -28.51 16.53
CA GLY A 390 -63.01 -29.93 16.18
C GLY A 390 -64.22 -30.55 15.48
N HIS A 391 -64.35 -30.34 14.18
CA HIS A 391 -65.21 -31.11 13.31
C HIS A 391 -64.47 -32.35 12.77
N PRO A 392 -64.90 -33.58 13.12
CA PRO A 392 -64.11 -34.78 12.84
C PRO A 392 -64.03 -35.16 11.35
N ASN A 393 -64.83 -34.53 10.49
CA ASN A 393 -64.87 -34.75 9.03
C ASN A 393 -65.37 -33.48 8.32
N GLY A 394 -64.63 -32.38 8.45
CA GLY A 394 -65.15 -31.04 8.18
C GLY A 394 -64.41 -30.21 7.14
N HIS A 395 -63.85 -30.80 6.08
CA HIS A 395 -63.54 -30.01 4.89
C HIS A 395 -64.82 -29.91 4.04
N PRO A 396 -65.46 -28.75 3.90
CA PRO A 396 -66.35 -28.57 2.77
C PRO A 396 -65.47 -28.71 1.52
N THR A 397 -65.77 -29.69 0.67
CA THR A 397 -65.18 -29.76 -0.66
C THR A 397 -65.35 -28.38 -1.29
N PRO A 398 -64.28 -27.62 -1.55
CA PRO A 398 -64.42 -26.26 -2.04
C PRO A 398 -65.11 -26.34 -3.40
N ASP A 399 -66.22 -25.61 -3.56
CA ASP A 399 -66.96 -25.55 -4.81
C ASP A 399 -65.99 -25.08 -5.92
N PRO A 400 -65.67 -25.93 -6.92
CA PRO A 400 -64.70 -25.59 -7.96
C PRO A 400 -65.08 -24.33 -8.74
N GLN A 401 -66.37 -23.97 -8.75
CA GLN A 401 -66.88 -22.81 -9.47
C GLN A 401 -66.65 -21.48 -8.73
N GLN A 402 -66.30 -21.50 -7.45
CA GLN A 402 -66.01 -20.29 -6.64
C GLN A 402 -64.51 -20.01 -6.51
N TYR A 403 -63.67 -20.77 -7.21
CA TYR A 403 -62.22 -20.74 -7.00
C TYR A 403 -61.50 -19.80 -7.98
N ASN A 404 -61.03 -18.66 -7.47
CA ASN A 404 -60.36 -17.63 -8.25
C ASN A 404 -58.83 -17.72 -8.14
N GLY A 405 -58.24 -18.72 -8.82
CA GLY A 405 -56.90 -18.71 -9.44
C GLY A 405 -55.63 -18.49 -8.60
N THR A 406 -55.71 -18.16 -7.31
CA THR A 406 -54.52 -17.83 -6.48
C THR A 406 -54.02 -18.99 -5.63
N ARG A 407 -54.72 -20.12 -5.65
CA ARG A 407 -54.34 -21.33 -4.94
C ARG A 407 -54.29 -22.50 -5.95
N VAL A 408 -53.40 -23.46 -5.72
CA VAL A 408 -53.36 -24.70 -6.49
C VAL A 408 -54.15 -25.74 -5.70
N LEU A 409 -55.29 -26.18 -6.22
CA LEU A 409 -56.02 -27.32 -5.67
C LEU A 409 -55.22 -28.59 -6.02
N ARG A 410 -54.63 -29.22 -5.00
CA ARG A 410 -54.12 -30.58 -5.16
C ARG A 410 -55.26 -31.55 -4.92
N ASP A 411 -55.53 -32.39 -5.91
CA ASP A 411 -56.42 -33.52 -5.73
C ASP A 411 -55.74 -34.54 -4.80
N LEU A 412 -56.28 -34.67 -3.58
CA LEU A 412 -55.79 -35.60 -2.57
C LEU A 412 -56.54 -36.94 -2.61
N SER A 413 -57.46 -37.14 -3.57
CA SER A 413 -58.19 -38.41 -3.74
C SER A 413 -57.28 -39.57 -4.14
N GLY A 414 -56.08 -39.28 -4.65
CA GLY A 414 -55.12 -40.25 -5.16
C GLY A 414 -54.15 -40.87 -4.14
N GLY A 415 -54.39 -40.74 -2.83
CA GLY A 415 -53.48 -41.27 -1.80
C GLY A 415 -52.06 -40.67 -1.84
N SER A 416 -51.27 -40.86 -0.79
CA SER A 416 -49.87 -40.44 -0.81
C SER A 416 -49.04 -41.52 -1.49
N SER A 417 -48.42 -41.22 -2.64
CA SER A 417 -47.50 -42.16 -3.30
C SER A 417 -46.17 -42.32 -2.57
N ILE A 418 -45.90 -41.50 -1.54
CA ILE A 418 -44.63 -41.47 -0.80
C ILE A 418 -44.56 -42.56 0.28
N PHE A 419 -45.71 -42.98 0.80
CA PHE A 419 -45.82 -44.11 1.71
C PHE A 419 -46.60 -45.17 0.94
N GLY A 420 -45.93 -46.25 0.51
CA GLY A 420 -46.53 -47.37 -0.21
C GLY A 420 -47.54 -48.20 0.61
N ASP A 421 -48.24 -47.56 1.54
CA ASP A 421 -49.27 -48.16 2.38
C ASP A 421 -50.64 -48.02 1.69
N THR A 422 -50.76 -48.63 0.53
CA THR A 422 -52.05 -49.02 -0.03
C THR A 422 -51.95 -50.49 -0.38
N ASP A 423 -52.13 -51.34 0.64
CA ASP A 423 -52.63 -52.74 0.56
C ASP A 423 -52.49 -53.48 1.90
N ARG A 424 -52.94 -52.91 3.04
CA ARG A 424 -52.90 -53.64 4.33
C ARG A 424 -54.17 -53.69 5.19
N ASP A 425 -55.25 -53.03 4.81
CA ASP A 425 -56.47 -53.02 5.64
C ASP A 425 -57.73 -53.52 4.89
N GLN A 426 -57.64 -54.68 4.21
CA GLN A 426 -58.84 -55.42 3.76
C GLN A 426 -59.01 -56.83 4.34
N ASP A 427 -58.11 -57.29 5.22
CA ASP A 427 -58.21 -58.64 5.81
C ASP A 427 -58.14 -58.64 7.34
N ARG A 428 -58.98 -57.85 8.03
CA ARG A 428 -59.35 -58.10 9.44
C ARG A 428 -60.73 -57.55 9.76
N ASP A 429 -61.75 -58.35 9.44
CA ASP A 429 -62.95 -58.47 10.27
C ASP A 429 -63.56 -59.87 10.07
N ALA A 430 -63.24 -60.76 11.01
CA ALA A 430 -63.95 -61.99 11.32
C ALA A 430 -64.16 -62.03 12.84
#